data_AF-A0A967PA60-F1
#
_entry.id   AF-A0A967PA60-F1
#
_cell.length_a   1.000
_cell.length_b   1.000
_cell.length_c   1.000
_cell.angle_alpha   90.00
_cell.angle_beta   90.00
_cell.angle_gamma   90.00
#
_symmetry.space_group_name_H-M   'P 1'
#
loop_
_entity.id
_entity.type
_entity.pdbx_description
1 polymer ?
#
loop_
_entity_poly.entity_id
_entity_poly.type
_entity_poly.pdbx_seq_one_letter_code
_entity_poly.pdbx_strand_id
1 'polypeptide(L)'
;MINILKFSKYFILVSLCFMQGFPAGAETIELENPDDIKLAAKLNQSMDNLSSKVMNCIDEGGTIEQCGCTECSCKFTAEYAAFKKAYKDALATYPDWDEKIIFYQLEGNPTGYNINFAGLKKQFSMKCE
;
A
#
# COMPACT_ATOMS: atom_id res chain seq x y z
N MET A 1 7.06 8.70 70.57
CA MET A 1 8.34 9.26 70.07
C MET A 1 8.79 8.46 68.86
N ILE A 2 9.26 9.20 67.86
CA ILE A 2 9.56 8.82 66.48
C ILE A 2 10.55 7.66 66.37
N ASN A 3 10.28 6.70 65.48
CA ASN A 3 11.31 6.19 64.57
C ASN A 3 10.70 5.57 63.31
N ILE A 4 10.29 6.49 62.42
CA ILE A 4 10.18 6.26 60.99
C ILE A 4 11.61 6.21 60.48
N LEU A 5 12.06 5.12 59.85
CA LEU A 5 12.96 5.14 58.69
C LEU A 5 13.43 3.75 58.24
N LYS A 6 13.36 3.57 56.91
CA LYS A 6 14.10 2.62 56.05
C LYS A 6 13.46 1.27 55.74
N PHE A 7 12.26 1.31 55.17
CA PHE A 7 11.90 0.37 54.09
C PHE A 7 11.59 1.17 52.83
N SER A 8 12.65 1.61 52.13
CA SER A 8 12.52 2.20 50.79
C SER A 8 13.74 1.80 49.96
N LYS A 9 13.75 0.55 49.51
CA LYS A 9 14.73 0.05 48.52
C LYS A 9 14.16 -0.97 47.52
N TYR A 10 12.86 -1.27 47.57
CA TYR A 10 12.22 -2.21 46.65
C TYR A 10 10.91 -1.61 46.10
N PHE A 11 11.05 -0.51 45.37
CA PHE A 11 10.08 -0.13 44.33
C PHE A 11 10.69 -0.67 43.03
N ILE A 12 10.65 -1.99 42.86
CA ILE A 12 9.68 -2.64 41.98
C ILE A 12 9.63 -1.92 40.62
N LEU A 13 10.35 -2.58 39.71
CA LEU A 13 9.96 -2.84 38.34
C LEU A 13 9.84 -1.65 37.37
N VAL A 14 10.93 -1.47 36.62
CA VAL A 14 10.92 -1.80 35.19
C VAL A 14 9.72 -1.20 34.44
N SER A 15 9.74 0.11 34.26
CA SER A 15 9.16 0.70 33.05
C SER A 15 10.07 0.37 31.86
N LEU A 16 10.05 -0.91 31.46
CA LEU A 16 10.24 -1.29 30.07
C LEU A 16 9.02 -0.71 29.34
N CYS A 17 9.04 0.59 29.08
CA CYS A 17 8.40 1.10 27.88
C CYS A 17 9.12 0.38 26.75
N PHE A 18 8.58 -0.77 26.35
CA PHE A 18 8.73 -1.25 25.00
C PHE A 18 8.32 -0.06 24.13
N MET A 19 9.31 0.72 23.68
CA MET A 19 9.22 1.32 22.37
C MET A 19 9.11 0.14 21.41
N GLN A 20 7.92 -0.45 21.32
CA GLN A 20 7.51 -1.13 20.12
C GLN A 20 7.59 -0.03 19.08
N GLY A 21 8.74 0.05 18.40
CA GLY A 21 8.85 0.88 17.21
C GLY A 21 7.65 0.50 16.38
N PHE A 22 6.73 1.45 16.21
CA PHE A 22 5.73 1.33 15.17
C PHE A 22 6.51 0.92 13.92
N PRO A 23 6.08 -0.14 13.20
CA PRO A 23 6.72 -0.47 11.94
C PRO A 23 6.78 0.84 11.17
N ALA A 24 8.01 1.30 10.85
CA ALA A 24 8.20 2.58 10.19
C ALA A 24 7.24 2.57 9.00
N GLY A 25 6.26 3.47 9.01
CA GLY A 25 5.25 3.52 7.96
C GLY A 25 5.97 3.57 6.61
N ALA A 26 5.41 2.90 5.59
CA ALA A 26 5.98 2.94 4.26
C ALA A 26 6.26 4.41 3.89
N GLU A 27 7.51 4.71 3.56
CA GLU A 27 7.94 6.07 3.28
C GLU A 27 7.17 6.62 2.08
N THR A 28 6.71 7.87 2.20
CA THR A 28 5.98 8.55 1.14
C THR A 28 6.94 9.37 0.29
N ILE A 29 6.89 9.18 -1.02
CA ILE A 29 7.54 10.02 -2.02
C ILE A 29 6.47 10.90 -2.67
N GLU A 30 6.64 12.22 -2.58
CA GLU A 30 5.81 13.19 -3.30
C GLU A 30 6.42 13.45 -4.68
N LEU A 31 5.61 13.26 -5.72
CA LEU A 31 6.04 13.49 -7.10
C LEU A 31 5.73 14.92 -7.53
N GLU A 32 6.77 15.64 -7.92
CA GLU A 32 6.67 17.00 -8.48
C GLU A 32 6.97 17.02 -9.99
N ASN A 33 7.72 16.05 -10.49
CA ASN A 33 8.10 15.99 -11.90
C ASN A 33 6.90 15.55 -12.77
N PRO A 34 6.53 16.31 -13.82
CA PRO A 34 5.39 15.97 -14.68
C PRO A 34 5.47 14.60 -15.36
N ASP A 35 6.65 14.13 -15.74
CA ASP A 35 6.84 12.83 -16.38
C ASP A 35 6.65 11.68 -15.38
N ASP A 36 7.13 11.84 -14.14
CA ASP A 36 6.93 10.90 -13.04
C ASP A 36 5.43 10.81 -12.69
N ILE A 37 4.76 11.97 -12.58
CA ILE A 37 3.32 12.08 -12.34
C ILE A 37 2.54 11.36 -13.45
N LYS A 38 2.92 11.56 -14.72
CA LYS A 38 2.28 10.89 -15.86
C LYS A 38 2.42 9.37 -15.78
N LEU A 39 3.56 8.86 -15.32
CA LEU A 39 3.75 7.43 -15.12
C LEU A 39 2.90 6.88 -13.97
N ALA A 40 2.89 7.57 -12.82
CA ALA A 40 2.05 7.21 -11.68
C ALA A 40 0.56 7.25 -12.04
N ALA A 41 0.12 8.27 -12.79
CA ALA A 41 -1.25 8.39 -13.28
C ALA A 41 -1.63 7.27 -14.24
N LYS A 42 -0.72 6.81 -15.10
CA LYS A 42 -0.95 5.64 -15.97
C LYS A 42 -1.12 4.35 -15.17
N LEU A 43 -0.33 4.16 -14.12
CA LEU A 43 -0.50 3.04 -13.20
C LEU A 43 -1.87 3.11 -12.49
N ASN A 44 -2.22 4.27 -11.94
CA ASN A 44 -3.52 4.49 -11.30
C ASN A 44 -4.69 4.21 -12.25
N GLN A 45 -4.61 4.69 -13.49
CA GLN A 45 -5.63 4.43 -14.51
C GLN A 45 -5.81 2.93 -14.79
N SER A 46 -4.71 2.16 -14.84
CA SER A 46 -4.81 0.71 -15.02
C SER A 46 -5.43 -0.02 -13.82
N MET A 47 -5.20 0.50 -12.61
CA MET A 47 -5.85 0.04 -11.38
C MET A 47 -7.35 0.37 -11.40
N ASP A 48 -7.73 1.57 -11.83
CA ASP A 48 -9.13 1.99 -11.95
C ASP A 48 -9.88 1.15 -12.97
N ASN A 49 -9.25 0.83 -14.10
CA ASN A 49 -9.84 -0.03 -15.14
C ASN A 49 -10.14 -1.43 -14.60
N LEU A 50 -9.20 -2.06 -13.88
CA LEU A 50 -9.43 -3.35 -13.25
C LEU A 50 -10.50 -3.25 -12.16
N SER A 51 -10.41 -2.25 -11.29
CA SER A 51 -11.36 -2.03 -10.19
C SER A 51 -12.78 -1.85 -10.72
N SER A 52 -12.95 -1.11 -11.81
CA SER A 52 -14.24 -0.93 -12.48
C SER A 52 -14.83 -2.26 -12.95
N LYS A 53 -14.01 -3.16 -13.51
CA LYS A 53 -14.48 -4.49 -13.91
C LYS A 53 -14.91 -5.33 -12.71
N VAL A 54 -14.12 -5.30 -11.64
CA VAL A 54 -14.42 -6.02 -10.39
C VAL A 54 -15.74 -5.52 -9.80
N MET A 55 -15.90 -4.20 -9.69
CA MET A 55 -17.11 -3.57 -9.15
C MET A 55 -18.35 -3.88 -10.00
N ASN A 56 -18.26 -3.75 -11.32
CA ASN A 56 -19.40 -4.07 -12.20
C ASN A 56 -19.85 -5.53 -12.03
N CYS A 57 -18.93 -6.47 -11.84
CA CYS A 57 -19.27 -7.87 -11.60
C CYS A 57 -19.96 -8.10 -10.26
N ILE A 58 -19.55 -7.37 -9.22
CA ILE A 58 -20.21 -7.41 -7.91
C ILE A 58 -21.62 -6.81 -8.02
N ASP A 59 -21.76 -5.68 -8.72
CA ASP A 59 -23.04 -5.00 -8.95
C ASP A 59 -24.03 -5.87 -9.77
N GLU A 60 -23.52 -6.73 -10.65
CA GLU A 60 -24.28 -7.73 -11.40
C GLU A 60 -24.64 -8.99 -10.57
N GLY A 61 -24.27 -9.03 -9.29
CA GLY A 61 -24.62 -10.11 -8.34
C GLY A 61 -23.54 -11.17 -8.16
N GLY A 62 -22.33 -10.96 -8.66
CA GLY A 62 -21.19 -11.85 -8.42
C GLY A 62 -20.63 -11.73 -7.00
N THR A 63 -19.95 -12.77 -6.52
CA THR A 63 -19.26 -12.75 -5.22
C THR A 63 -17.83 -12.21 -5.35
N ILE A 64 -17.19 -11.87 -4.22
CA ILE A 64 -15.78 -11.46 -4.19
C ILE A 64 -14.87 -12.57 -4.72
N GLU A 65 -15.17 -13.83 -4.48
CA GLU A 65 -14.39 -14.96 -5.00
C GLU A 65 -14.49 -15.09 -6.53
N GLN A 66 -15.63 -14.69 -7.10
CA GLN A 66 -15.86 -14.74 -8.55
C GLN A 66 -15.32 -13.51 -9.27
N CYS A 67 -15.43 -12.34 -8.65
CA CYS A 67 -15.08 -11.05 -9.24
C CYS A 67 -13.68 -10.57 -8.87
N GLY A 68 -13.16 -10.98 -7.72
CA GLY A 68 -11.86 -10.57 -7.21
C GLY A 68 -10.72 -11.06 -8.10
N CYS A 69 -9.62 -10.30 -8.08
CA CYS A 69 -8.43 -10.60 -8.87
C CYS A 69 -7.20 -10.76 -7.99
N THR A 70 -6.62 -11.94 -8.09
CA THR A 70 -5.36 -12.34 -7.47
C THR A 70 -4.40 -12.82 -8.56
N GLU A 71 -3.16 -13.08 -8.19
CA GLU A 71 -2.17 -13.70 -9.10
C GLU A 71 -2.66 -15.05 -9.66
N CYS A 72 -3.50 -15.75 -8.91
CA CYS A 72 -3.88 -17.14 -9.17
C CYS A 72 -5.26 -17.29 -9.79
N SER A 73 -6.09 -16.26 -9.64
CA SER A 73 -7.45 -16.26 -10.14
C SER A 73 -7.86 -14.83 -10.44
N CYS A 74 -8.15 -14.55 -11.70
CA CYS A 74 -8.77 -13.31 -12.13
C CYS A 74 -9.50 -13.56 -13.45
N LYS A 75 -10.82 -13.33 -13.47
CA LYS A 75 -11.61 -13.43 -14.71
C LYS A 75 -11.32 -12.28 -15.70
N PHE A 76 -10.83 -11.15 -15.20
CA PHE A 76 -10.48 -9.95 -15.97
C PHE A 76 -9.01 -9.96 -16.38
N THR A 77 -8.62 -11.01 -17.12
CA THR A 77 -7.21 -11.32 -17.40
C THR A 77 -6.49 -10.20 -18.14
N ALA A 78 -7.15 -9.52 -19.08
CA ALA A 78 -6.57 -8.42 -19.85
C ALA A 78 -6.27 -7.20 -18.97
N GLU A 79 -7.24 -6.78 -18.15
CA GLU A 79 -7.11 -5.64 -17.24
C GLU A 79 -6.08 -5.92 -16.14
N TYR A 80 -6.08 -7.14 -15.59
CA TYR A 80 -5.09 -7.55 -14.60
C TYR A 80 -3.68 -7.60 -15.18
N ALA A 81 -3.51 -8.15 -16.39
CA ALA A 81 -2.22 -8.15 -17.07
C ALA A 81 -1.73 -6.73 -17.39
N ALA A 82 -2.63 -5.83 -17.81
CA ALA A 82 -2.29 -4.43 -18.04
C ALA A 82 -1.85 -3.71 -16.76
N PHE A 83 -2.58 -3.93 -15.66
CA PHE A 83 -2.23 -3.36 -14.35
C PHE A 83 -0.87 -3.89 -13.85
N LYS A 84 -0.66 -5.20 -13.89
CA LYS A 84 0.61 -5.82 -13.51
C LYS A 84 1.76 -5.34 -14.39
N LYS A 85 1.53 -5.15 -15.69
CA LYS A 85 2.54 -4.58 -16.60
C LYS A 85 2.86 -3.14 -16.22
N ALA A 86 1.86 -2.29 -15.97
CA ALA A 86 2.09 -0.91 -15.56
C ALA A 86 2.91 -0.82 -14.27
N TYR A 87 2.64 -1.68 -13.29
CA TYR A 87 3.43 -1.79 -12.05
C TYR A 87 4.89 -2.18 -12.33
N LYS A 88 5.12 -3.19 -13.19
CA LYS A 88 6.47 -3.61 -13.58
C LYS A 88 7.23 -2.53 -14.36
N ASP A 89 6.56 -1.85 -15.29
CA ASP A 89 7.15 -0.75 -16.06
C ASP A 89 7.53 0.41 -15.12
N ALA A 90 6.70 0.71 -14.11
CA ALA A 90 6.99 1.72 -13.10
C ALA A 90 8.26 1.38 -12.31
N LEU A 91 8.37 0.15 -11.79
CA LEU A 91 9.57 -0.29 -11.05
C LEU A 91 10.82 -0.45 -11.92
N ALA A 92 10.66 -0.72 -13.23
CA ALA A 92 11.79 -0.72 -14.15
C ALA A 92 12.36 0.70 -14.36
N THR A 93 11.51 1.73 -14.22
CA THR A 93 11.89 3.14 -14.39
C THR A 93 12.36 3.76 -13.07
N TYR A 94 11.65 3.49 -11.97
CA TYR A 94 11.92 3.98 -10.62
C TYR A 94 12.00 2.81 -9.64
N PRO A 95 13.16 2.12 -9.55
CA PRO A 95 13.33 1.00 -8.64
C PRO A 95 13.19 1.38 -7.17
N ASP A 96 13.44 2.65 -6.83
CA ASP A 96 13.33 3.21 -5.49
C ASP A 96 11.88 3.39 -5.01
N TRP A 97 10.89 3.28 -5.91
CA TRP A 97 9.46 3.23 -5.55
C TRP A 97 9.06 1.90 -4.91
N ASP A 98 9.91 0.87 -4.97
CA ASP A 98 9.62 -0.40 -4.31
C ASP A 98 9.41 -0.20 -2.81
N GLU A 99 8.31 -0.77 -2.30
CA GLU A 99 7.88 -0.66 -0.89
C GLU A 99 7.55 0.77 -0.40
N LYS A 100 7.35 1.75 -1.30
CA LYS A 100 6.97 3.14 -0.98
C LYS A 100 5.50 3.43 -1.18
N ILE A 101 5.05 4.56 -0.65
CA ILE A 101 3.80 5.22 -1.03
C ILE A 101 4.14 6.36 -1.98
N ILE A 102 3.55 6.35 -3.17
CA ILE A 102 3.73 7.43 -4.14
C ILE A 102 2.53 8.37 -4.04
N PHE A 103 2.79 9.63 -3.71
CA PHE A 103 1.79 10.69 -3.66
C PHE A 103 1.97 11.63 -4.85
N TYR A 104 0.87 12.01 -5.52
CA TYR A 104 0.90 12.98 -6.59
C TYR A 104 -0.41 13.77 -6.71
N GLN A 105 -0.33 14.94 -7.35
CA GLN A 105 -1.48 15.74 -7.77
C GLN A 105 -1.38 16.02 -9.27
N LEU A 106 -2.53 16.10 -9.93
CA LEU A 106 -2.59 16.50 -11.34
C LEU A 106 -2.67 18.03 -11.42
N GLU A 107 -1.99 18.62 -12.40
CA GLU A 107 -2.03 20.08 -12.60
C GLU A 107 -3.48 20.56 -12.76
N GLY A 108 -3.86 21.58 -11.98
CA GLY A 108 -5.22 22.13 -11.98
C GLY A 108 -6.27 21.28 -11.26
N ASN A 109 -5.89 20.16 -10.63
CA ASN A 109 -6.77 19.31 -9.82
C ASN A 109 -6.31 19.29 -8.36
N PRO A 110 -7.13 19.76 -7.41
CA PRO A 110 -6.76 19.76 -5.98
C PRO A 110 -6.79 18.36 -5.32
N THR A 111 -7.18 17.32 -6.06
CA THR A 111 -7.27 15.96 -5.55
C THR A 111 -5.88 15.32 -5.51
N GLY A 112 -5.46 14.86 -4.33
CA GLY A 112 -4.26 14.05 -4.15
C GLY A 112 -4.54 12.55 -4.34
N TYR A 113 -3.61 11.88 -5.01
CA TYR A 113 -3.66 10.45 -5.30
C TYR A 113 -2.51 9.74 -4.58
N ASN A 114 -2.75 8.51 -4.11
CA ASN A 114 -1.75 7.71 -3.41
C ASN A 114 -1.71 6.29 -3.99
N ILE A 115 -0.51 5.78 -4.29
CA ILE A 115 -0.29 4.39 -4.73
C ILE A 115 0.67 3.71 -3.77
N ASN A 116 0.21 2.65 -3.09
CA ASN A 116 1.02 1.88 -2.15
C ASN A 116 1.71 0.70 -2.85
N PHE A 117 2.98 0.88 -3.22
CA PHE A 117 3.76 -0.14 -3.93
C PHE A 117 4.06 -1.37 -3.07
N ALA A 118 4.18 -1.24 -1.75
CA ALA A 118 4.31 -2.39 -0.85
C ALA A 118 3.08 -3.31 -0.91
N GLY A 119 1.89 -2.71 -0.97
CA GLY A 119 0.62 -3.42 -1.15
C GLY A 119 0.55 -4.15 -2.48
N LEU A 120 0.93 -3.47 -3.56
CA LEU A 120 0.98 -4.06 -4.91
C LEU A 120 1.98 -5.21 -5.01
N LYS A 121 3.17 -5.04 -4.44
CA LYS A 121 4.20 -6.10 -4.36
C LYS A 121 3.65 -7.34 -3.70
N LYS A 122 2.98 -7.19 -2.55
CA LYS A 122 2.34 -8.30 -1.84
C LYS A 122 1.30 -8.99 -2.72
N GLN A 123 0.42 -8.23 -3.39
CA GLN A 123 -0.62 -8.78 -4.26
C GLN A 123 -0.04 -9.58 -5.44
N PHE A 124 1.01 -9.08 -6.10
CA PHE A 124 1.61 -9.72 -7.27
C PHE A 124 2.63 -10.82 -6.93
N SER A 125 3.03 -10.95 -5.67
CA SER A 125 3.98 -11.96 -5.20
C SER A 125 3.31 -13.14 -4.47
N MET A 126 1.98 -13.15 -4.37
CA MET A 126 1.26 -14.29 -3.81
C MET A 126 1.49 -15.53 -4.67
N LYS A 127 1.85 -16.63 -4.03
CA LYS A 127 1.99 -17.94 -4.68
C LYS A 127 0.61 -18.59 -4.83
N CYS A 128 0.44 -19.35 -5.91
CA CYS A 128 -0.73 -20.19 -6.11
C CYS A 128 -0.48 -21.54 -5.45
N GLU A 129 -1.36 -21.91 -4.53
CA GLU A 129 -1.36 -23.20 -3.84
C GLU A 129 -2.08 -24.28 -4.65
#